data_AF-A0A2M6YN42-F1
#
_entry.id   AF-A0A2M6YN42-F1
#
_cell.length_a   1.000
_cell.length_b   1.000
_cell.length_c   1.000
_cell.angle_alpha   90.00
_cell.angle_beta   90.00
_cell.angle_gamma   90.00
#
_symmetry.space_group_name_H-M   'P 1'
#
loop_
_entity.id
_entity.type
_entity.pdbx_description
1 polymer ?
#
loop_
_entity_poly.entity_id
_entity_poly.type
_entity_poly.pdbx_seq_one_letter_code
_entity_poly.pdbx_strand_id
1 'polypeptide(L)'
;MNRSLATKLLLVAVLLSLIAVPGWAANYKDEYKLSVVVGPKGPWGEAAQKFADLVKERSGGKINIKCYFAGQLFAGKQTNEFLLL
;
A
#
# COMPACT_ATOMS: atom_id res chain seq x y z
N MET A 1 19.98 -43.56 12.95
CA MET A 1 19.86 -42.12 13.28
C MET A 1 19.93 -41.97 14.79
N ASN A 2 20.91 -41.22 15.31
CA ASN A 2 21.17 -41.12 16.75
C ASN A 2 20.07 -40.30 17.45
N ARG A 3 19.42 -40.87 18.47
CA ARG A 3 18.35 -40.21 19.25
C ARG A 3 18.75 -38.81 19.75
N SER A 4 20.01 -38.66 20.17
CA SER A 4 20.61 -37.39 20.58
C SER A 4 20.63 -36.31 19.48
N LEU A 5 20.87 -36.71 18.22
CA LEU A 5 20.87 -35.79 17.08
C LEU A 5 19.44 -35.33 16.76
N ALA A 6 18.47 -36.25 16.81
CA ALA A 6 17.06 -35.95 16.60
C ALA A 6 16.52 -34.95 17.65
N THR A 7 16.88 -35.13 18.93
CA THR A 7 16.47 -34.20 20.00
C THR A 7 17.02 -32.79 19.82
N LYS A 8 18.29 -32.67 19.39
CA LYS A 8 18.91 -31.35 19.13
C LYS A 8 18.28 -30.63 17.96
N LEU A 9 17.97 -31.36 16.87
CA LEU A 9 17.25 -30.81 15.72
C LEU A 9 15.85 -30.32 16.11
N LEU A 10 15.16 -31.06 16.97
CA LEU A 10 13.83 -30.70 17.44
C LEU A 10 13.86 -29.43 18.31
N LEU A 11 14.85 -29.31 19.20
CA LEU A 11 15.08 -28.10 20.00
C LEU A 11 15.37 -26.87 19.14
N VAL A 12 16.22 -27.00 18.11
CA VAL A 12 16.54 -25.90 17.19
C VAL A 12 15.30 -25.47 16.40
N ALA A 13 14.48 -26.42 15.93
CA ALA A 13 13.24 -26.11 15.22
C ALA A 13 12.23 -25.36 16.12
N VAL A 14 12.10 -25.76 17.39
CA VAL A 14 11.26 -25.07 18.37
C VAL A 14 11.79 -23.65 18.63
N LEU A 15 13.11 -23.50 18.80
CA LEU A 15 13.72 -22.19 19.02
C LEU A 15 13.53 -21.24 17.84
N LEU A 16 13.64 -21.74 16.60
CA LEU A 16 13.41 -20.95 15.39
C LEU A 16 11.94 -20.52 15.24
N SER A 17 10.98 -21.33 15.68
CA SER A 17 9.56 -20.97 15.64
C SER A 17 9.19 -19.84 16.62
N LEU A 18 9.95 -19.69 17.72
CA LEU A 18 9.76 -18.62 18.71
C LEU A 18 10.25 -17.24 18.24
N ILE A 19 11.04 -17.18 17.17
CA ILE A 19 11.58 -15.93 16.60
C ILE A 19 10.75 -15.48 15.38
N ALA A 20 9.71 -16.23 15.00
CA ALA A 20 8.78 -15.85 13.96
C ALA A 20 7.84 -14.73 14.48
N VAL A 21 8.38 -13.51 14.56
CA VAL A 21 7.58 -12.32 14.85
C VAL A 21 6.76 -12.02 13.58
N PRO A 22 5.42 -11.95 13.65
CA PRO A 22 4.63 -11.49 12.52
C PRO A 22 5.10 -10.09 12.16
N GLY A 23 5.50 -9.86 10.91
CA GLY A 23 5.91 -8.54 10.46
C GLY A 23 4.81 -7.53 10.75
N TRP A 24 5.13 -6.44 11.44
CA TRP A 24 4.19 -5.35 11.66
C TRP A 24 4.05 -4.59 10.34
N ALA A 25 3.04 -4.96 9.55
CA ALA A 25 2.65 -4.14 8.40
C ALA A 25 2.13 -2.80 8.94
N ALA A 26 2.65 -1.70 8.41
CA ALA A 26 2.12 -0.38 8.73
C ALA A 26 0.62 -0.32 8.43
N ASN A 27 -0.16 0.28 9.32
CA ASN A 27 -1.59 0.47 9.07
C ASN A 27 -1.79 1.34 7.82
N TYR A 28 -2.77 0.96 6.99
CA TYR A 28 -3.17 1.80 5.88
C TYR A 28 -3.73 3.13 6.38
N LYS A 29 -3.54 4.18 5.59
CA LYS A 29 -4.21 5.46 5.83
C LYS A 29 -5.69 5.34 5.47
N ASP A 30 -6.54 6.07 6.18
CA ASP A 30 -7.98 6.16 5.89
C ASP A 30 -8.25 6.69 4.47
N GLU A 31 -7.41 7.60 3.98
CA GLU A 31 -7.47 8.15 2.62
C GLU A 31 -6.07 8.47 2.08
N TYR A 32 -5.83 8.05 0.85
CA TYR A 32 -4.68 8.44 0.02
C TYR A 32 -5.14 9.46 -1.01
N LYS A 33 -4.30 10.46 -1.29
CA LYS A 33 -4.62 11.53 -2.24
C LYS A 33 -3.83 11.33 -3.53
N LEU A 34 -4.52 11.38 -4.66
CA LEU A 34 -3.93 11.32 -5.98
C LEU A 34 -4.14 12.66 -6.69
N SER A 35 -3.05 13.37 -6.99
CA SER A 35 -3.12 14.57 -7.83
C SER A 35 -3.26 14.17 -9.31
N VAL A 36 -4.19 14.79 -10.02
CA VAL A 36 -4.39 14.60 -11.46
C VAL A 36 -4.45 15.97 -12.11
N VAL A 37 -3.54 16.23 -13.06
CA VAL A 37 -3.42 17.55 -13.71
C VAL A 37 -4.62 17.89 -14.59
N VAL A 38 -5.21 16.89 -15.25
CA VAL A 38 -6.36 17.08 -16.14
C VAL A 38 -7.69 17.04 -15.39
N GLY A 39 -8.76 17.47 -16.05
CA GLY A 39 -10.12 17.30 -15.55
C GLY A 39 -10.56 15.83 -15.50
N PRO A 40 -11.69 15.52 -14.82
CA PRO A 40 -12.19 14.16 -14.68
C PRO A 40 -12.75 13.56 -15.97
N LYS A 41 -13.07 14.41 -16.96
CA LYS A 41 -13.62 13.99 -18.26
C LYS A 41 -12.48 13.77 -19.25
N GLY A 42 -12.49 12.63 -19.95
CA GLY A 42 -11.48 12.25 -20.92
C GLY A 42 -10.59 11.10 -20.43
N PRO A 43 -9.80 10.51 -21.33
CA PRO A 43 -9.19 9.19 -21.11
C PRO A 43 -8.32 9.10 -19.85
N TRP A 44 -7.54 10.14 -19.56
CA TRP A 44 -6.68 10.15 -18.37
C TRP A 44 -7.50 10.32 -17.08
N GLY A 45 -8.41 11.30 -17.03
CA GLY A 45 -9.24 11.53 -15.84
C GLY A 45 -10.05 10.28 -15.45
N GLU A 46 -10.64 9.63 -16.46
CA GLU A 46 -11.40 8.40 -16.29
C GLU A 46 -10.52 7.21 -15.88
N ALA A 47 -9.32 7.07 -16.46
CA ALA A 47 -8.37 6.03 -16.07
C ALA A 47 -7.89 6.21 -14.61
N ALA A 48 -7.65 7.44 -14.17
CA ALA A 48 -7.26 7.73 -12.78
C ALA A 48 -8.37 7.35 -11.79
N GLN A 49 -9.62 7.68 -12.11
CA GLN A 49 -10.76 7.27 -11.29
C GLN A 49 -10.91 5.74 -11.29
N LYS A 50 -10.83 5.09 -12.47
CA LYS A 50 -10.93 3.64 -12.59
C LYS A 50 -9.84 2.92 -11.80
N PHE A 51 -8.62 3.46 -11.80
CA PHE A 51 -7.53 2.96 -10.97
C PHE A 51 -7.88 3.03 -9.48
N ALA A 52 -8.33 4.19 -9.00
CA ALA A 52 -8.74 4.37 -7.60
C ALA A 52 -9.85 3.37 -7.19
N ASP A 53 -10.85 3.19 -8.05
CA ASP A 53 -11.96 2.26 -7.81
C ASP A 53 -11.47 0.81 -7.74
N LEU A 54 -10.62 0.37 -8.68
CA LEU A 54 -10.07 -0.98 -8.72
C LEU A 54 -9.15 -1.27 -7.52
N VAL A 55 -8.38 -0.28 -7.06
CA VAL A 55 -7.56 -0.41 -5.85
C VAL A 55 -8.45 -0.62 -4.63
N LYS A 56 -9.53 0.15 -4.50
CA LYS A 56 -10.50 -0.02 -3.41
C LYS A 56 -11.17 -1.39 -3.45
N GLU A 57 -11.63 -1.81 -4.63
CA GLU A 57 -12.27 -3.12 -4.84
C GLU A 57 -11.32 -4.27 -4.47
N ARG A 58 -10.13 -4.29 -5.06
CA ARG A 58 -9.18 -5.41 -4.90
C ARG A 58 -8.48 -5.44 -3.55
N SER A 59 -8.46 -4.32 -2.82
CA SER A 59 -7.98 -4.28 -1.44
C SER A 59 -9.05 -4.63 -0.40
N GLY A 60 -10.29 -4.93 -0.83
CA GLY A 60 -11.42 -5.15 0.09
C GLY A 60 -11.76 -3.89 0.90
N GLY A 61 -11.58 -2.71 0.30
CA GLY A 61 -11.86 -1.42 0.92
C GLY A 61 -10.76 -0.89 1.84
N LYS A 62 -9.66 -1.63 2.06
CA LYS A 62 -8.55 -1.22 2.95
C LYS A 62 -7.75 -0.04 2.42
N ILE A 63 -7.74 0.17 1.10
CA ILE A 63 -7.06 1.29 0.45
C ILE A 63 -8.10 2.15 -0.24
N ASN A 64 -8.22 3.41 0.21
CA ASN A 64 -9.13 4.39 -0.35
C ASN A 64 -8.32 5.53 -1.00
N ILE A 65 -8.49 5.74 -2.30
CA ILE A 65 -7.79 6.79 -3.05
C ILE A 65 -8.81 7.84 -3.49
N LYS A 66 -8.53 9.10 -3.17
CA LYS A 66 -9.30 10.25 -3.65
C LYS A 66 -8.52 10.98 -4.74
N CYS A 67 -9.11 11.06 -5.93
CA CYS A 67 -8.57 11.82 -7.05
C CYS A 67 -8.89 13.30 -6.91
N TYR A 68 -7.87 14.15 -7.04
CA TYR A 68 -7.97 15.61 -7.07
C TYR A 68 -7.60 16.08 -8.48
N PHE A 69 -8.61 16.40 -9.28
CA PHE A 69 -8.45 16.77 -10.68
C PHE A 69 -8.10 18.24 -10.87
N ALA A 70 -7.69 18.63 -12.07
CA ALA A 70 -7.42 20.01 -12.46
C ALA A 70 -6.45 20.74 -11.52
N GLY A 71 -5.47 20.02 -10.93
CA GLY A 71 -4.49 20.61 -10.01
C GLY A 71 -5.08 21.13 -8.69
N GLN A 72 -6.30 20.69 -8.32
CA GLN A 72 -7.01 21.16 -7.12
C GLN A 72 -6.23 20.90 -5.83
N LEU A 73 -5.42 19.84 -5.78
CA LEU A 73 -4.72 19.43 -4.56
C LEU A 73 -3.68 20.46 -4.10
N PHE A 74 -3.04 21.15 -5.03
CA PHE A 74 -2.00 22.15 -4.77
C PHE A 74 -2.43 23.56 -5.20
N ALA A 75 -3.73 23.79 -5.33
CA ALA A 75 -4.29 25.08 -5.78
C ALA A 75 -3.64 25.60 -7.07
N GLY A 76 -3.42 24.72 -8.05
CA GLY A 76 -2.77 25.05 -9.32
C GLY A 76 -1.25 25.20 -9.28
N LYS A 77 -0.61 25.12 -8.10
CA LYS A 77 0.86 25.13 -7.95
C LYS A 77 1.43 23.71 -8.09
N GLN A 78 1.26 23.09 -9.26
CA GLN A 78 1.71 21.72 -9.51
C GLN A 78 3.20 21.53 -9.22
N THR A 79 4.05 22.55 -9.37
CA THR A 79 5.48 22.46 -9.04
C THR A 79 5.75 22.12 -7.57
N ASN A 80 4.81 22.41 -6.66
CA ASN A 80 4.93 22.02 -5.26
C ASN A 80 4.83 20.50 -5.06
N GLU A 81 4.28 19.75 -6.02
CA GLU A 81 4.26 18.28 -6.00
C GLU A 81 5.67 17.69 -6.02
N PHE A 82 6.63 18.36 -6.69
CA PHE A 82 8.01 17.90 -6.73
C PHE A 82 8.70 17.94 -5.36
N LEU A 83 8.19 18.72 -4.40
CA LEU A 83 8.72 18.75 -3.04
C LEU A 83 8.35 17.50 -2.22
N LEU A 84 7.48 16.64 -2.75
CA LEU A 84 7.01 15.42 -2.10
C LEU A 84 7.71 14.13 -2.59
N LEU A 85 8.57 14.25 -3.61
CA LEU A 85 9.42 13.17 -4.13
C LEU A 85 10.69 13.05 -3.29
#